data_AF-A0A971J2Q1-F1
#
_entry.id   AF-A0A971J2Q1-F1
#
_cell.length_a   1.000
_cell.length_b   1.000
_cell.length_c   1.000
_cell.angle_alpha   90.00
_cell.angle_beta   90.00
_cell.angle_gamma   90.00
#
_symmetry.space_group_name_H-M   'P 1'
#
loop_
_entity.id
_entity.type
_entity.pdbx_description
1 polymer ?
#
loop_
_entity_poly.entity_id
_entity_poly.type
_entity_poly.pdbx_seq_one_letter_code
_entity_poly.pdbx_strand_id
1 'polypeptide(L)'
;MNCPQCEHQIESADAICQHCGFDLSSAAWVVLTKVYPPDDLIIESLLNSYGIPHKILRREVPQMPVTVGPLAEVIVIVPEQILAQAKALLQELEDQSNS
;
A
#
# COMPACT_ATOMS: atom_id res chain seq x y z
N MET A 1 6.39 11.01 0.28
CA MET A 1 6.65 9.64 -0.22
C MET A 1 7.70 9.71 -1.32
N ASN A 2 8.17 8.57 -1.81
CA ASN A 2 9.29 8.47 -2.73
C ASN A 2 8.80 8.03 -4.11
N CYS A 3 9.40 8.58 -5.16
CA CYS A 3 9.14 8.17 -6.52
C CYS A 3 9.54 6.69 -6.68
N PRO A 4 8.66 5.81 -7.19
CA PRO A 4 8.94 4.39 -7.26
C PRO A 4 9.99 4.02 -8.33
N GLN A 5 10.44 4.99 -9.13
CA GLN A 5 11.42 4.78 -10.20
C GLN A 5 12.80 5.37 -9.91
N CYS A 6 12.90 6.47 -9.16
CA CYS A 6 14.17 7.13 -8.87
C CYS A 6 14.39 7.46 -7.39
N GLU A 7 13.49 7.00 -6.52
CA GLU A 7 13.53 7.13 -5.06
C GLU A 7 13.54 8.56 -4.51
N HIS A 8 13.51 9.58 -5.39
CA HIS A 8 13.42 10.97 -4.96
C HIS A 8 12.08 11.28 -4.31
N GLN A 9 12.12 12.14 -3.30
CA GLN A 9 10.93 12.57 -2.60
C GLN A 9 9.98 13.33 -3.54
N ILE A 10 8.70 12.97 -3.48
CA ILE A 10 7.60 13.61 -4.19
C ILE A 10 6.50 14.01 -3.19
N GLU A 11 5.86 15.15 -3.45
CA GLU A 11 4.87 15.74 -2.54
C GLU A 11 3.49 15.10 -2.63
N SER A 12 3.11 14.55 -3.79
CA SER A 12 1.75 14.06 -4.05
C SER A 12 1.73 12.83 -4.96
N ALA A 13 0.67 12.01 -4.84
CA ALA A 13 0.45 10.78 -5.62
C ALA A 13 -0.04 11.06 -7.03
N ASP A 14 -0.48 12.30 -7.27
CA ASP A 14 -0.93 12.77 -8.58
C ASP A 14 0.13 13.66 -9.25
N ALA A 15 1.37 13.61 -8.75
CA ALA A 15 2.47 14.42 -9.25
C ALA A 15 3.33 13.64 -10.26
N ILE A 16 3.78 14.37 -11.28
CA ILE A 16 4.91 13.95 -12.12
C ILE A 16 6.20 14.23 -11.35
N CYS A 17 7.04 13.22 -11.20
CA CYS A 17 8.34 13.34 -10.56
C CYS A 17 9.22 14.33 -11.34
N GLN A 18 9.61 15.42 -10.69
CA GLN A 18 10.43 16.47 -11.32
C GLN A 18 11.90 16.03 -11.55
N HIS A 19 12.32 14.89 -11.00
CA HIS A 19 13.68 14.37 -11.14
C HIS A 19 13.84 13.39 -12.31
N CYS A 20 12.91 12.44 -12.48
CA CYS A 20 13.00 11.43 -13.53
C CYS A 20 11.87 11.50 -14.58
N GLY A 21 10.88 12.37 -14.38
CA GLY A 21 9.73 12.52 -15.29
C GLY A 21 8.67 11.43 -15.14
N PHE A 22 8.78 10.53 -14.17
CA PHE A 22 7.77 9.47 -13.95
C PHE A 22 6.45 10.06 -13.45
N ASP A 23 5.34 9.71 -14.11
CA ASP A 23 4.00 10.16 -13.77
C ASP A 23 3.26 9.11 -12.92
N LEU A 24 3.13 9.38 -11.61
CA LEU A 24 2.41 8.48 -10.69
C LEU A 24 0.91 8.42 -10.99
N SER A 25 0.32 9.49 -11.53
CA SER A 25 -1.11 9.52 -11.83
C SER A 25 -1.48 8.51 -12.92
N SER A 26 -0.53 8.25 -13.83
CA SER A 26 -0.65 7.27 -14.92
C SER A 26 -0.18 5.85 -14.54
N ALA A 27 0.39 5.66 -13.34
CA ALA A 27 0.97 4.40 -12.94
C ALA A 27 -0.10 3.30 -12.76
N ALA A 28 0.25 2.07 -13.14
CA ALA A 28 -0.57 0.91 -12.84
C ALA A 28 -0.49 0.60 -11.34
N TRP A 29 -1.64 0.58 -10.67
CA TRP A 29 -1.76 0.22 -9.26
C TRP A 29 -2.16 -1.25 -9.14
N VAL A 30 -1.33 -2.02 -8.43
CA VAL A 30 -1.46 -3.48 -8.30
C VAL A 30 -1.60 -3.89 -6.83
N VAL A 31 -2.25 -5.02 -6.59
CA VAL A 31 -2.47 -5.55 -5.23
C VAL A 31 -1.15 -6.01 -4.62
N LEU A 32 -0.80 -5.39 -3.50
CA LEU A 32 0.31 -5.80 -2.65
C LEU A 32 -0.12 -6.96 -1.75
N THR A 33 -1.15 -6.74 -0.94
CA THR A 33 -1.67 -7.72 0.01
C THR A 33 -3.14 -7.44 0.36
N LYS A 34 -3.78 -8.44 0.97
CA LYS A 34 -5.13 -8.34 1.54
C LYS A 34 -5.06 -8.77 3.00
N VAL A 35 -5.57 -7.92 3.88
CA VAL A 35 -5.49 -8.13 5.32
C VAL A 35 -6.81 -7.76 5.99
N TYR A 36 -6.94 -8.12 7.25
CA TYR A 36 -8.06 -7.74 8.09
C TYR A 36 -7.56 -6.79 9.18
N PRO A 37 -8.39 -5.87 9.67
CA PRO A 37 -8.01 -5.04 10.81
C PRO A 37 -7.64 -5.90 12.03
N PRO A 38 -6.63 -5.51 12.83
CA PRO A 38 -5.87 -4.25 12.75
C PRO A 38 -4.60 -4.32 11.88
N ASP A 39 -4.34 -5.41 11.14
CA ASP A 39 -3.08 -5.60 10.41
C ASP A 39 -2.86 -4.56 9.30
N ASP A 40 -3.95 -3.98 8.78
CA ASP A 40 -3.89 -2.87 7.82
C ASP A 40 -3.14 -1.66 8.36
N LEU A 41 -3.27 -1.37 9.66
CA LEU A 41 -2.56 -0.26 10.32
C LEU A 41 -1.06 -0.50 10.41
N ILE A 42 -0.64 -1.75 10.65
CA ILE A 42 0.77 -2.13 10.73
C ILE A 42 1.42 -1.96 9.35
N ILE A 43 0.76 -2.48 8.32
CA ILE A 43 1.22 -2.37 6.93
C ILE A 43 1.26 -0.91 6.48
N GLU A 44 0.21 -0.13 6.76
CA GLU A 44 0.17 1.30 6.44
C GLU A 44 1.32 2.07 7.10
N SER A 45 1.57 1.80 8.39
CA SER A 45 2.68 2.43 9.12
C SER A 45 4.04 2.09 8.52
N LEU A 46 4.26 0.83 8.13
CA LEU A 46 5.49 0.39 7.48
C LEU A 46 5.66 1.08 6.12
N LEU A 47 4.65 1.03 5.25
CA LEU A 47 4.76 1.64 3.92
C LEU A 47 5.03 3.14 4.03
N ASN A 48 4.40 3.82 4.98
CA ASN A 48 4.67 5.23 5.27
C ASN A 48 6.12 5.48 5.74
N SER A 49 6.68 4.63 6.61
CA SER A 49 8.04 4.81 7.14
C SER A 49 9.11 4.66 6.07
N TYR A 50 8.89 3.77 5.10
CA TYR A 50 9.75 3.60 3.91
C TYR A 50 9.42 4.60 2.78
N GLY A 51 8.42 5.48 2.99
CA GLY A 51 7.98 6.45 2.00
C GLY A 51 7.37 5.81 0.76
N ILE A 52 6.81 4.61 0.86
CA ILE A 52 6.22 3.85 -0.25
C ILE A 52 4.85 4.40 -0.60
N PRO A 53 4.61 4.85 -1.85
CA PRO A 53 3.28 5.22 -2.32
C PRO A 53 2.34 4.02 -2.25
N HIS A 54 1.21 4.18 -1.55
CA HIS A 54 0.21 3.12 -1.40
C HIS A 54 -1.20 3.72 -1.36
N LYS A 55 -2.20 2.90 -1.65
CA LYS A 55 -3.61 3.22 -1.42
C LYS A 55 -4.27 2.05 -0.69
N ILE A 56 -5.20 2.39 0.20
CA ILE A 56 -5.94 1.43 1.00
C ILE A 56 -7.40 1.43 0.52
N LEU A 57 -7.87 0.26 0.09
CA LEU A 57 -9.24 0.04 -0.34
C LEU A 57 -9.96 -0.80 0.71
N ARG A 58 -10.91 -0.18 1.42
CA ARG A 58 -11.79 -0.87 2.37
C ARG A 58 -13.11 -1.18 1.66
N ARG A 59 -13.52 -2.45 1.64
CA ARG A 59 -14.86 -2.80 1.16
C ARG A 59 -15.87 -2.50 2.26
N GLU A 60 -16.65 -1.45 2.08
CA GLU A 60 -17.87 -1.25 2.86
C GLU A 60 -18.92 -2.25 2.37
N VAL A 61 -19.35 -3.17 3.25
CA VAL A 61 -20.44 -4.10 2.93
C VAL A 61 -21.75 -3.30 2.98
N PRO A 62 -22.62 -3.37 1.95
CA PRO A 62 -23.89 -2.65 1.94
C PRO A 62 -24.71 -2.96 3.20
N GLN A 63 -25.24 -1.91 3.85
CA GLN A 63 -26.00 -1.99 5.09
C GLN A 63 -27.35 -2.69 4.88
N MET A 64 -27.35 -4.02 4.83
CA MET A 64 -28.55 -4.86 4.96
C MET A 64 -28.49 -5.58 6.32
N PRO A 65 -29.61 -5.76 7.03
CA PRO A 65 -29.60 -6.17 8.43
C PRO A 65 -29.43 -7.69 8.52
N VAL A 66 -28.21 -8.20 8.30
CA VAL A 66 -27.84 -9.57 8.66
C VAL A 66 -26.32 -9.64 8.88
N THR A 67 -25.94 -9.71 10.16
CA THR A 67 -24.64 -10.23 10.64
C THR A 67 -23.40 -9.65 9.94
N VAL A 68 -23.21 -8.33 9.98
CA VAL A 68 -21.92 -7.73 9.58
C VAL A 68 -20.90 -8.08 10.67
N GLY A 69 -20.06 -9.08 10.40
CA GLY A 69 -18.90 -9.36 11.23
C GLY A 69 -17.96 -8.15 11.28
N PRO A 70 -17.25 -7.90 12.40
CA PRO A 70 -16.53 -6.64 12.67
C PRO A 70 -15.30 -6.36 11.78
N LEU A 71 -15.01 -7.18 10.76
CA LEU A 71 -13.72 -7.23 10.08
C LEU A 71 -13.89 -7.34 8.56
N ALA A 72 -14.15 -6.22 7.89
CA ALA A 72 -14.14 -6.19 6.43
C ALA A 72 -12.70 -6.31 5.90
N GLU A 73 -12.49 -7.11 4.85
CA GLU A 73 -11.20 -7.26 4.17
C GLU A 73 -10.73 -5.89 3.63
N VAL A 74 -9.46 -5.57 3.90
CA VAL A 74 -8.76 -4.38 3.44
C VAL A 74 -7.73 -4.78 2.39
N ILE A 75 -7.77 -4.10 1.24
CA ILE A 75 -6.87 -4.37 0.13
C ILE A 75 -5.85 -3.22 0.05
N VAL A 76 -4.56 -3.57 0.14
CA VAL A 76 -3.46 -2.62 0.00
C VAL A 76 -2.92 -2.71 -1.42
N ILE A 77 -2.85 -1.58 -2.13
CA ILE A 77 -2.32 -1.49 -3.49
C ILE A 77 -1.14 -0.53 -3.55
N VAL A 78 -0.18 -0.82 -4.44
CA VAL A 78 1.03 0.00 -4.68
C VAL A 78 1.28 0.14 -6.18
N PRO A 79 2.08 1.10 -6.65
CA PRO A 79 2.50 1.15 -8.04
C PRO A 79 3.28 -0.11 -8.42
N GLU A 80 3.05 -0.63 -9.63
CA GLU A 80 3.65 -1.88 -10.11
C GLU A 80 5.18 -1.88 -10.03
N GLN A 81 5.81 -0.72 -10.26
CA GLN A 81 7.26 -0.55 -10.27
C GLN A 81 7.93 -0.92 -8.94
N ILE A 82 7.19 -0.77 -7.83
CA ILE A 82 7.65 -0.97 -6.46
C ILE A 82 7.07 -2.24 -5.83
N LEU A 83 6.19 -2.97 -6.53
CA LEU A 83 5.54 -4.17 -6.00
C LEU A 83 6.54 -5.19 -5.43
N ALA A 84 7.63 -5.47 -6.15
CA ALA A 84 8.62 -6.44 -5.72
C ALA A 84 9.33 -6.02 -4.42
N GLN A 85 9.72 -4.74 -4.33
CA GLN A 85 10.35 -4.18 -3.13
C GLN A 85 9.39 -4.18 -1.93
N ALA A 86 8.14 -3.74 -2.14
CA ALA A 86 7.13 -3.72 -1.09
C ALA A 86 6.81 -5.14 -0.58
N LYS A 87 6.79 -6.16 -1.45
CA LYS A 87 6.62 -7.56 -1.04
C LYS A 87 7.78 -8.06 -0.18
N ALA A 88 9.02 -7.75 -0.55
CA ALA A 88 10.19 -8.15 0.23
C ALA A 88 10.13 -7.58 1.65
N LEU A 89 9.75 -6.30 1.79
CA LEU A 89 9.59 -5.66 3.10
C LEU A 89 8.53 -6.33 3.99
N LEU A 90 7.41 -6.76 3.40
CA LEU A 90 6.38 -7.48 4.16
C LEU A 90 6.87 -8.86 4.62
N GLN A 91 7.62 -9.57 3.77
CA GLN A 91 8.20 -10.87 4.16
C GLN A 91 9.19 -10.73 5.31
N GLU A 92 10.03 -9.70 5.29
CA GLU A 92 10.98 -9.43 6.38
C GLU A 92 10.27 -9.19 7.73
N LEU A 93 9.11 -8.53 7.73
CA LEU A 93 8.30 -8.36 8.94
C LEU A 93 7.72 -9.69 9.44
N GLU A 94 7.19 -10.52 8.54
CA GLU A 94 6.65 -11.84 8.90
C GLU A 94 7.73 -12.75 9.49
N ASP A 95 8.94 -12.72 8.93
CA ASP A 95 10.08 -13.53 9.41
C ASP A 95 10.56 -13.09 10.80
N GLN A 96 10.58 -11.77 11.08
CA GLN A 96 10.92 -11.24 12.41
C GLN A 96 9.86 -11.60 13.48
N SER A 97 8.62 -11.81 13.07
CA SER A 97 7.51 -12.17 13.96
C SER A 97 7.55 -13.65 14.39
N ASN A 98 8.27 -14.49 13.65
CA ASN A 98 8.34 -15.95 13.85
C ASN A 98 9.68 -16.44 14.43
N SER A 99 10.54 -15.53 14.92
CA SER A 99 11.86 -15.84 15.49
C SER A 99 11.91 -15.71 17.02
#